data_AF-A0A1Z8S558-F1
#
_entry.id   AF-A0A1Z8S558-F1
#
_cell.length_a   1.000
_cell.length_b   1.000
_cell.length_c   1.000
_cell.angle_alpha   90.00
_cell.angle_beta   90.00
_cell.angle_gamma   90.00
#
_symmetry.space_group_name_H-M   'P 1'
#
loop_
_entity.id
_entity.type
_entity.pdbx_description
1 polymer ?
#
loop_
_entity_poly.entity_id
_entity_poly.type
_entity_poly.pdbx_seq_one_letter_code
_entity_poly.pdbx_strand_id
1 'polypeptide(L)'
;MERSKALALLSLEDTATTDAITDALDQAVFKVRDHFLRSAVIPKLAEGRVEKCVQLSDVAQTLGVPALGQPAPIPQTLPHGADLEALVLGHVENIRRCRNAMATTLDPDSVAQLGHLMSKVQTDYMTAFLKLTSTLVNKAHEGTVPAREEVDWMALLAAVRAAKKGPGSGVLLQDLVAKERARMEAMLTASQPTPR
;
A
#
# COMPACT_ATOMS: atom_id res chain seq x y z
N MET A 1 -16.46 14.33 -17.94
CA MET A 1 -15.92 15.51 -17.20
C MET A 1 -15.77 16.66 -18.19
N GLU A 2 -15.95 17.91 -17.77
CA GLU A 2 -15.69 19.08 -18.64
C GLU A 2 -14.19 19.40 -18.75
N ARG A 3 -13.76 19.96 -19.89
CA ARG A 3 -12.34 20.30 -20.15
C ARG A 3 -11.77 21.27 -19.11
N SER A 4 -12.49 22.34 -18.79
CA SER A 4 -12.08 23.34 -17.79
C SER A 4 -11.85 22.70 -16.41
N LYS A 5 -12.73 21.77 -16.02
CA LYS A 5 -12.57 20.98 -14.78
C LYS A 5 -11.32 20.09 -14.85
N ALA A 6 -11.04 19.46 -15.98
CA ALA A 6 -9.85 18.62 -16.16
C ALA A 6 -8.55 19.44 -16.06
N LEU A 7 -8.51 20.64 -16.64
CA LEU A 7 -7.39 21.58 -16.52
C LEU A 7 -7.21 22.08 -15.08
N ALA A 8 -8.32 22.42 -14.41
CA ALA A 8 -8.28 22.85 -13.01
C ALA A 8 -7.72 21.75 -12.07
N LEU A 9 -8.02 20.47 -12.33
CA LEU A 9 -7.45 19.33 -11.58
C LEU A 9 -5.93 19.21 -11.76
N LEU A 10 -5.38 19.70 -12.87
CA LEU A 10 -3.95 19.81 -13.13
C LEU A 10 -3.37 21.17 -12.70
N SER A 11 -4.20 22.07 -12.14
CA SER A 11 -3.82 23.45 -11.81
C SER A 11 -3.36 24.25 -13.02
N LEU A 12 -4.05 24.07 -14.15
CA LEU A 12 -3.76 24.72 -15.44
C LEU A 12 -4.91 25.66 -15.84
N GLU A 13 -4.56 26.68 -16.62
CA GLU A 13 -5.50 27.60 -17.26
C GLU A 13 -6.05 27.03 -18.57
N ASP A 14 -7.18 27.57 -19.06
CA ASP A 14 -7.85 27.12 -20.29
C ASP A 14 -6.98 27.25 -21.55
N THR A 15 -5.97 28.12 -21.51
CA THR A 15 -5.00 28.36 -22.60
C THR A 15 -3.77 27.46 -22.53
N ALA A 16 -3.73 26.47 -21.63
CA ALA A 16 -2.58 25.57 -21.50
C ALA A 16 -2.30 24.80 -22.79
N THR A 17 -1.02 24.72 -23.15
CA THR A 17 -0.55 23.96 -24.30
C THR A 17 -0.58 22.46 -24.03
N THR A 18 -0.58 21.65 -25.09
CA THR A 18 -0.52 20.18 -24.97
C THR A 18 0.69 19.71 -24.16
N ASP A 19 1.85 20.35 -24.33
CA ASP A 19 3.08 20.02 -23.59
C ASP A 19 2.90 20.30 -22.10
N ALA A 20 2.37 21.47 -21.73
CA ALA A 20 2.12 21.83 -20.34
C ALA A 20 1.10 20.88 -19.67
N ILE A 21 0.08 20.46 -20.41
CA ILE A 21 -0.90 19.46 -19.95
C ILE A 21 -0.22 18.11 -19.70
N THR A 22 0.61 17.66 -20.64
CA THR A 22 1.32 16.38 -20.56
C THR A 22 2.27 16.37 -19.37
N ASP A 23 3.09 17.41 -19.21
CA ASP A 23 4.02 17.56 -18.09
C ASP A 23 3.29 17.58 -16.73
N ALA A 24 2.19 18.31 -16.63
CA ALA A 24 1.41 18.39 -15.39
C ALA A 24 0.78 17.04 -15.02
N LEU A 25 0.29 16.31 -16.02
CA LEU A 25 -0.27 14.96 -15.84
C LEU A 25 0.81 13.98 -15.39
N ASP A 26 1.98 13.98 -16.06
CA ASP A 26 3.13 13.14 -15.69
C ASP A 26 3.57 13.40 -14.25
N GLN A 27 3.71 14.66 -13.86
CA GLN A 27 4.07 15.03 -12.49
C GLN A 27 2.99 14.59 -11.48
N ALA A 28 1.71 14.69 -11.84
CA ALA A 28 0.62 14.28 -10.96
C ALA A 28 0.62 12.77 -10.73
N VAL A 29 0.80 11.96 -11.78
CA VAL A 29 0.88 10.49 -11.66
C VAL A 29 2.17 10.09 -10.95
N PHE A 30 3.30 10.71 -11.28
CA PHE A 30 4.59 10.48 -10.61
C PHE A 30 4.48 10.64 -9.10
N LYS A 31 3.82 11.71 -8.62
CA LYS A 31 3.62 11.95 -7.17
C LYS A 31 2.83 10.83 -6.49
N VAL A 32 1.81 10.29 -7.16
CA VAL A 32 1.03 9.16 -6.61
C VAL A 32 1.86 7.88 -6.61
N ARG A 33 2.54 7.59 -7.71
CA ARG A 33 3.43 6.43 -7.84
C ARG A 33 4.55 6.44 -6.81
N ASP A 34 5.25 7.56 -6.67
CA ASP A 34 6.38 7.72 -5.75
C ASP A 34 5.95 7.46 -4.29
N HIS A 35 4.73 7.85 -3.93
CA HIS A 35 4.17 7.54 -2.62
C HIS A 35 4.09 6.02 -2.37
N PHE A 36 3.53 5.25 -3.31
CA PHE A 36 3.45 3.78 -3.19
C PHE A 36 4.83 3.09 -3.18
N LEU A 37 5.79 3.64 -3.92
CA LEU A 37 7.15 3.09 -3.97
C LEU A 37 7.91 3.29 -2.65
N ARG A 38 7.68 4.39 -1.95
CA ARG A 38 8.49 4.79 -0.78
C ARG A 38 7.80 4.62 0.57
N SER A 39 6.48 4.62 0.60
CA SER A 39 5.72 4.67 1.86
C SER A 39 5.20 3.29 2.26
N ALA A 40 4.94 3.14 3.56
CA ALA A 40 4.13 2.05 4.09
C ALA A 40 2.76 2.00 3.39
N VAL A 41 2.25 0.79 3.16
CA VAL A 41 0.93 0.63 2.54
C VAL A 41 -0.13 0.75 3.62
N ILE A 42 -0.86 1.86 3.63
CA ILE A 42 -1.97 2.10 4.55
C ILE A 42 -3.26 2.04 3.74
N PRO A 43 -4.12 1.02 3.89
CA PRO A 43 -5.23 0.76 2.96
C PRO A 43 -6.14 1.96 2.71
N LYS A 44 -6.56 2.66 3.76
CA LYS A 44 -7.40 3.86 3.66
C LYS A 44 -6.74 5.02 2.91
N LEU A 45 -5.41 5.18 3.03
CA LEU A 45 -4.69 6.19 2.25
C LEU A 45 -4.45 5.73 0.82
N ALA A 46 -4.23 4.43 0.62
CA ALA A 46 -4.08 3.84 -0.71
C ALA A 46 -5.35 4.01 -1.54
N GLU A 47 -6.54 3.87 -0.96
CA GLU A 47 -7.82 4.07 -1.64
C GLU A 47 -7.92 5.46 -2.29
N GLY A 48 -7.75 6.54 -1.51
CA GLY A 48 -7.79 7.90 -2.07
C GLY A 48 -6.69 8.19 -3.10
N ARG A 49 -5.58 7.45 -3.07
CA ARG A 49 -4.52 7.53 -4.10
C ARG A 49 -4.90 6.79 -5.38
N VAL A 50 -5.52 5.63 -5.25
CA VAL A 50 -6.08 4.88 -6.38
C VAL A 50 -7.18 5.68 -7.07
N GLU A 51 -8.11 6.26 -6.31
CA GLU A 51 -9.15 7.16 -6.83
C GLU A 51 -8.55 8.35 -7.58
N LYS A 52 -7.48 8.94 -7.04
CA LYS A 52 -6.75 10.01 -7.72
C LYS A 52 -6.16 9.55 -9.05
N CYS A 53 -5.59 8.35 -9.13
CA CYS A 53 -5.09 7.81 -10.40
C CYS A 53 -6.21 7.59 -11.42
N VAL A 54 -7.36 7.06 -11.00
CA VAL A 54 -8.55 6.93 -11.88
C VAL A 54 -8.99 8.29 -12.38
N GLN A 55 -9.06 9.30 -11.51
CA GLN A 55 -9.36 10.67 -11.91
C GLN A 55 -8.33 11.23 -12.91
N LEU A 56 -7.03 10.94 -12.74
CA LEU A 56 -6.00 11.37 -13.67
C LEU A 56 -6.13 10.66 -15.04
N SER A 57 -6.57 9.39 -15.07
CA SER A 57 -6.92 8.70 -16.32
C SER A 57 -8.07 9.38 -17.04
N ASP A 58 -9.14 9.73 -16.32
CA ASP A 58 -10.27 10.51 -16.88
C ASP A 58 -9.83 11.88 -17.39
N VAL A 59 -8.90 12.55 -16.69
CA VAL A 59 -8.30 13.82 -17.13
C VAL A 59 -7.54 13.63 -18.43
N ALA A 60 -6.69 12.61 -18.54
CA ALA A 60 -5.93 12.31 -19.75
C ALA A 60 -6.85 12.12 -20.95
N GLN A 61 -7.89 11.29 -20.79
CA GLN A 61 -8.89 11.04 -21.83
C GLN A 61 -9.65 12.31 -22.21
N THR A 62 -10.09 13.10 -21.23
CA THR A 62 -10.84 14.35 -21.47
C THR A 62 -10.01 15.39 -22.21
N LEU A 63 -8.70 15.46 -21.94
CA LEU A 63 -7.77 16.41 -22.56
C LEU A 63 -7.16 15.90 -23.86
N GLY A 64 -7.42 14.64 -24.24
CA GLY A 64 -6.88 14.02 -25.45
C GLY A 64 -5.40 13.69 -25.37
N VAL A 65 -4.88 13.48 -24.15
CA VAL A 65 -3.48 13.09 -23.92
C VAL A 65 -3.38 11.56 -24.00
N PRO A 66 -2.44 11.00 -24.77
CA PRO A 66 -2.23 9.56 -24.84
C PRO A 66 -1.81 8.99 -23.48
N ALA A 67 -2.01 7.67 -23.29
CA ALA A 67 -1.61 6.97 -22.08
C ALA A 67 -0.12 7.23 -21.75
N LEU A 68 0.14 7.61 -20.50
CA LEU A 68 1.47 7.99 -20.05
C LEU A 68 2.35 6.75 -19.85
N GLY A 69 3.15 6.41 -20.87
CA GLY A 69 4.00 5.24 -20.83
C GLY A 69 3.25 3.93 -21.10
N GLN A 70 3.93 2.80 -20.87
CA GLN A 70 3.37 1.48 -21.15
C GLN A 70 2.61 0.93 -19.94
N PRO A 71 1.50 0.20 -20.16
CA PRO A 71 0.82 -0.51 -19.09
C PRO A 71 1.77 -1.48 -18.37
N ALA A 72 1.75 -1.48 -17.04
CA ALA A 72 2.55 -2.42 -16.27
C ALA A 72 1.83 -3.76 -16.12
N PRO A 73 2.55 -4.90 -16.21
CA PRO A 73 1.95 -6.20 -15.94
C PRO A 73 1.58 -6.31 -14.44
N ILE A 74 0.39 -6.81 -14.16
CA ILE A 74 -0.04 -7.10 -12.80
C ILE A 74 0.67 -8.37 -12.29
N PRO A 75 1.46 -8.30 -11.21
CA PRO A 75 2.19 -9.45 -10.73
C PRO A 75 1.27 -10.48 -10.09
N GLN A 76 1.61 -11.76 -10.25
CA GLN A 76 0.96 -12.82 -9.49
C GLN A 76 1.42 -12.77 -8.02
N THR A 77 0.44 -12.69 -7.11
CA THR A 77 0.67 -12.74 -5.66
C THR A 77 0.88 -14.17 -5.18
N LEU A 78 1.81 -14.33 -4.24
CA LEU A 78 1.99 -15.56 -3.48
C LEU A 78 0.83 -15.75 -2.48
N PRO A 79 0.40 -17.00 -2.23
CA PRO A 79 -0.58 -17.29 -1.19
C PRO A 79 -0.01 -17.01 0.21
N HIS A 80 -0.89 -16.88 1.20
CA HIS A 80 -0.47 -16.78 2.60
C HIS A 80 0.25 -18.06 3.05
N GLY A 81 1.37 -17.86 3.74
CA GLY A 81 2.08 -18.94 4.42
C GLY A 81 1.24 -19.57 5.53
N ALA A 82 1.50 -20.85 5.81
CA ALA A 82 0.80 -21.59 6.86
C ALA A 82 1.25 -21.20 8.28
N ASP A 83 2.44 -20.61 8.42
CA ASP A 83 2.98 -20.10 9.68
C ASP A 83 3.39 -18.62 9.58
N LEU A 84 3.73 -18.03 10.72
CA LEU A 84 4.08 -16.60 10.82
C LEU A 84 5.31 -16.23 9.98
N GLU A 85 6.31 -17.11 9.88
CA GLU A 85 7.51 -16.85 9.08
C GLU A 85 7.18 -16.80 7.58
N ALA A 86 6.44 -17.80 7.10
CA ALA A 86 6.02 -17.89 5.71
C ALA A 86 5.04 -16.77 5.34
N LEU A 87 4.15 -16.35 6.27
CA LEU A 87 3.26 -15.21 6.07
C LEU A 87 4.04 -13.91 5.84
N VAL A 88 5.00 -13.59 6.72
CA VAL A 88 5.81 -12.36 6.63
C VAL A 88 6.65 -12.35 5.35
N LEU A 89 7.33 -13.46 5.04
CA LEU A 89 8.13 -13.58 3.81
C LEU A 89 7.28 -13.40 2.55
N GLY A 90 6.12 -14.06 2.48
CA GLY A 90 5.20 -13.96 1.35
C GLY A 90 4.67 -12.54 1.17
N HIS A 91 4.35 -11.85 2.27
CA HIS A 91 3.89 -10.46 2.24
C HIS A 91 4.97 -9.50 1.71
N VAL A 92 6.18 -9.57 2.24
CA VAL A 92 7.31 -8.71 1.79
C VAL A 92 7.58 -8.93 0.30
N GLU A 93 7.58 -10.18 -0.16
CA GLU A 93 7.78 -10.52 -1.57
C GLU A 93 6.63 -9.99 -2.46
N ASN A 94 5.38 -10.09 -2.01
CA ASN A 94 4.24 -9.53 -2.75
C ASN A 94 4.33 -8.00 -2.89
N ILE A 95 4.68 -7.29 -1.82
CA ILE A 95 4.87 -5.83 -1.88
C ILE A 95 6.04 -5.47 -2.81
N ARG A 96 7.15 -6.22 -2.74
CA ARG A 96 8.30 -6.02 -3.63
C ARG A 96 7.92 -6.21 -5.10
N ARG A 97 7.17 -7.26 -5.44
CA ARG A 97 6.68 -7.50 -6.82
C ARG A 97 5.81 -6.35 -7.33
N CYS A 98 4.89 -5.86 -6.50
CA CYS A 98 4.04 -4.73 -6.87
C CYS A 98 4.85 -3.45 -7.09
N ARG A 99 5.78 -3.12 -6.20
CA ARG A 99 6.66 -1.94 -6.35
C ARG A 99 7.54 -2.04 -7.59
N ASN A 100 8.09 -3.22 -7.88
CA ASN A 100 8.90 -3.43 -9.09
C ASN A 100 8.08 -3.22 -10.37
N ALA A 101 6.86 -3.77 -10.46
CA ALA A 101 5.98 -3.54 -11.59
C ALA A 101 5.57 -2.06 -11.70
N MET A 102 5.31 -1.41 -10.57
CA MET A 102 4.91 0.00 -10.53
C MET A 102 6.03 0.94 -10.98
N ALA A 103 7.28 0.61 -10.69
CA ALA A 103 8.45 1.41 -11.08
C ALA A 103 8.62 1.53 -12.61
N THR A 104 8.01 0.63 -13.40
CA THR A 104 8.18 0.61 -14.86
C THR A 104 7.13 1.42 -15.62
N THR A 105 6.20 2.10 -14.93
CA THR A 105 5.07 2.77 -15.57
C THR A 105 4.79 4.15 -14.99
N LEU A 106 4.17 5.00 -15.80
CA LEU A 106 3.46 6.22 -15.40
C LEU A 106 2.00 6.18 -15.87
N ASP A 107 1.52 5.02 -16.31
CA ASP A 107 0.15 4.87 -16.77
C ASP A 107 -0.77 4.93 -15.55
N PRO A 108 -1.68 5.91 -15.46
CA PRO A 108 -2.51 6.11 -14.27
C PRO A 108 -3.34 4.87 -13.94
N ASP A 109 -3.84 4.16 -14.95
CA ASP A 109 -4.63 2.94 -14.75
C ASP A 109 -3.79 1.81 -14.16
N SER A 110 -2.58 1.60 -14.67
CA SER A 110 -1.63 0.64 -14.11
C SER A 110 -1.23 0.98 -12.68
N VAL A 111 -0.97 2.25 -12.37
CA VAL A 111 -0.65 2.70 -11.01
C VAL A 111 -1.84 2.48 -10.07
N ALA A 112 -3.08 2.74 -10.53
CA ALA A 112 -4.30 2.48 -9.77
C ALA A 112 -4.47 0.98 -9.48
N GLN A 113 -4.33 0.11 -10.49
CA GLN A 113 -4.47 -1.34 -10.34
C GLN A 113 -3.43 -1.92 -9.37
N LEU A 114 -2.16 -1.50 -9.50
CA LEU A 114 -1.08 -1.93 -8.61
C LEU A 114 -1.27 -1.39 -7.19
N GLY A 115 -1.71 -0.13 -7.04
CA GLY A 115 -2.03 0.46 -5.74
C GLY A 115 -3.17 -0.28 -5.04
N HIS A 116 -4.21 -0.66 -5.79
CA HIS A 116 -5.30 -1.49 -5.28
C HIS A 116 -4.82 -2.88 -4.85
N LEU A 117 -3.98 -3.53 -5.67
CA LEU A 117 -3.39 -4.82 -5.34
C LEU A 117 -2.54 -4.76 -4.06
N MET A 118 -1.71 -3.73 -3.91
CA MET A 118 -0.91 -3.50 -2.70
C MET A 118 -1.80 -3.33 -1.47
N SER A 119 -2.87 -2.54 -1.59
CA SER A 119 -3.85 -2.33 -0.50
C SER A 119 -4.54 -3.64 -0.10
N LYS A 120 -4.92 -4.46 -1.08
CA LYS A 120 -5.50 -5.79 -0.84
C LYS A 120 -4.52 -6.72 -0.14
N VAL A 121 -3.29 -6.85 -0.67
CA VAL A 121 -2.22 -7.67 -0.08
C VAL A 121 -1.92 -7.25 1.35
N GLN A 122 -1.91 -5.94 1.64
CA GLN A 122 -1.74 -5.43 2.99
C GLN A 122 -2.90 -5.86 3.90
N THR A 123 -4.14 -5.66 3.46
CA THR A 123 -5.34 -5.99 4.25
C THR A 123 -5.42 -7.48 4.56
N ASP A 124 -5.12 -8.32 3.56
CA ASP A 124 -5.09 -9.77 3.68
C ASP A 124 -3.97 -10.21 4.66
N TYR A 125 -2.77 -9.62 4.56
CA TYR A 125 -1.67 -9.84 5.49
C TYR A 125 -2.03 -9.46 6.92
N MET A 126 -2.59 -8.27 7.14
CA MET A 126 -2.98 -7.81 8.48
C MET A 126 -3.99 -8.77 9.12
N THR A 127 -5.00 -9.18 8.37
CA THR A 127 -6.03 -10.12 8.84
C THR A 127 -5.41 -11.48 9.23
N ALA A 128 -4.54 -12.01 8.37
CA ALA A 128 -3.85 -13.28 8.64
C ALA A 128 -2.89 -13.18 9.83
N PHE A 129 -2.16 -12.06 9.94
CA PHE A 129 -1.23 -11.79 11.04
C PHE A 129 -1.95 -11.75 12.38
N LEU A 130 -3.05 -11.00 12.47
CA LEU A 130 -3.87 -10.94 13.69
C LEU A 130 -4.43 -12.31 14.08
N LYS A 131 -4.79 -13.15 13.11
CA LYS A 131 -5.27 -14.52 13.37
C LYS A 131 -4.15 -15.41 13.91
N LEU A 132 -3.01 -15.49 13.22
CA LEU A 132 -1.88 -16.36 13.57
C LEU A 132 -1.23 -15.97 14.91
N THR A 133 -1.32 -14.71 15.30
CA THR A 133 -0.67 -14.18 16.50
C THR A 133 -1.60 -14.02 17.71
N SER A 134 -2.86 -14.45 17.60
CA SER A 134 -3.89 -14.27 18.65
C SER A 134 -3.51 -14.86 20.01
N THR A 135 -2.73 -15.94 20.02
CA THR A 135 -2.27 -16.61 21.25
C THR A 135 -0.81 -16.34 21.61
N LEU A 136 -0.10 -15.55 20.79
CA LEU A 136 1.32 -15.26 21.02
C LEU A 136 1.54 -14.15 22.04
N VAL A 137 0.55 -13.27 22.24
CA VAL A 137 0.70 -12.07 23.07
C VAL A 137 -0.06 -12.23 24.37
N ASN A 138 0.66 -12.20 25.50
CA ASN A 138 0.06 -12.26 26.84
C ASN A 138 -0.45 -10.90 27.33
N LYS A 139 0.14 -9.80 26.85
CA LYS A 139 -0.21 -8.43 27.23
C LYS A 139 -0.30 -7.55 25.99
N ALA A 140 -1.42 -6.86 25.81
CA ALA A 140 -1.58 -5.91 24.72
C ALA A 140 -0.57 -4.75 24.81
N HIS A 141 -0.22 -4.18 23.66
CA HIS A 141 0.61 -2.98 23.62
C HIS A 141 -0.11 -1.80 24.29
N GLU A 142 0.62 -1.04 25.10
CA GLU A 142 0.09 0.15 25.76
C GLU A 142 0.25 1.37 24.84
N GLY A 143 -0.88 2.01 24.49
CA GLY A 143 -0.90 3.23 23.68
C GLY A 143 -1.25 3.00 22.20
N THR A 144 -1.19 4.08 21.43
CA THR A 144 -1.53 4.08 20.00
C THR A 144 -0.28 3.98 19.15
N VAL A 145 -0.27 3.05 18.19
CA VAL A 145 0.83 2.90 17.22
C VAL A 145 0.45 3.59 15.90
N PRO A 146 1.22 4.59 15.43
CA PRO A 146 0.94 5.24 14.16
C PRO A 146 0.97 4.24 12.99
N ALA A 147 0.02 4.37 12.04
CA ALA A 147 -0.10 3.47 10.89
C ALA A 147 1.20 3.35 10.05
N ARG A 148 1.99 4.43 10.00
CA ARG A 148 3.27 4.51 9.27
C ARG A 148 4.43 3.78 9.95
N GLU A 149 4.31 3.45 11.24
CA GLU A 149 5.36 2.76 11.99
C GLU A 149 5.26 1.24 11.81
N GLU A 150 5.48 0.77 10.59
CA GLU A 150 5.57 -0.67 10.33
C GLU A 150 6.75 -1.28 11.09
N VAL A 151 6.52 -2.45 11.66
CA VAL A 151 7.61 -3.24 12.23
C VAL A 151 8.66 -3.54 11.14
N ASP A 152 9.94 -3.45 11.50
CA ASP A 152 10.99 -3.93 10.60
C ASP A 152 10.83 -5.45 10.40
N TRP A 153 10.52 -5.83 9.17
CA TRP A 153 10.23 -7.23 8.83
C TRP A 153 11.45 -8.12 9.03
N MET A 154 12.67 -7.59 8.89
CA MET A 154 13.89 -8.37 9.17
C MET A 154 14.02 -8.68 10.66
N ALA A 155 13.82 -7.67 11.52
CA ALA A 155 13.79 -7.86 12.97
C ALA A 155 12.68 -8.84 13.40
N LEU A 156 11.48 -8.71 12.83
CA LEU A 156 10.37 -9.63 13.11
C LEU A 156 10.72 -11.08 12.71
N LEU A 157 11.25 -11.30 11.50
CA LEU A 157 11.68 -12.63 11.06
C LEU A 157 12.79 -13.21 11.95
N ALA A 158 13.76 -12.39 12.35
CA ALA A 158 14.80 -12.81 13.27
C ALA A 158 14.23 -13.25 14.62
N ALA A 159 13.27 -12.50 15.16
CA ALA A 159 12.57 -12.84 16.41
C ALA A 159 11.74 -14.13 16.27
N VAL A 160 11.03 -14.31 15.15
CA VAL A 160 10.28 -15.56 14.86
C VAL A 160 11.21 -16.76 14.83
N ARG A 161 12.37 -16.66 14.16
CA ARG A 161 13.36 -17.73 14.08
C ARG A 161 14.03 -18.00 15.42
N ALA A 162 14.27 -16.97 16.23
CA ALA A 162 14.85 -17.11 17.56
C ALA A 162 13.88 -17.80 18.54
N ALA A 163 12.58 -17.51 18.45
CA ALA A 163 11.55 -18.15 19.27
C ALA A 163 11.45 -19.67 19.05
N LYS A 164 11.86 -20.17 17.87
CA LYS A 164 11.94 -21.61 17.56
C LYS A 164 13.10 -22.32 18.28
N LYS A 165 14.08 -21.60 18.86
CA LYS A 165 15.33 -22.16 19.42
C LYS A 165 15.28 -22.57 20.90
N GLY A 166 14.22 -22.26 21.64
CA GLY A 166 14.06 -22.74 23.02
C GLY A 166 13.19 -21.84 23.93
N PRO A 167 12.95 -22.25 25.18
CA PRO A 167 12.14 -21.48 26.14
C PRO A 167 12.82 -20.15 26.50
N GLY A 168 12.06 -19.05 26.54
CA GLY A 168 12.54 -17.72 26.94
C GLY A 168 13.02 -16.80 25.80
N SER A 169 13.23 -17.31 24.59
CA SER A 169 13.60 -16.48 23.41
C SER A 169 12.41 -15.76 22.75
N GLY A 170 11.21 -15.89 23.33
CA GLY A 170 9.98 -15.35 22.79
C GLY A 170 9.66 -13.90 23.21
N VAL A 171 10.33 -13.32 24.21
CA VAL A 171 9.94 -12.00 24.75
C VAL A 171 9.98 -10.92 23.67
N LEU A 172 11.08 -10.84 22.91
CA LEU A 172 11.21 -9.91 21.80
C LEU A 172 10.13 -10.13 20.72
N LEU A 173 9.80 -11.40 20.42
CA LEU A 173 8.74 -11.71 19.48
C LEU A 173 7.37 -11.23 20.01
N GLN A 174 7.09 -11.43 21.30
CA GLN A 174 5.85 -10.98 21.93
C GLN A 174 5.72 -9.46 21.86
N ASP A 175 6.78 -8.71 22.15
CA ASP A 175 6.77 -7.24 22.11
C ASP A 175 6.55 -6.71 20.69
N LEU A 176 7.28 -7.25 19.71
CA LEU A 176 7.13 -6.87 18.30
C LEU A 176 5.72 -7.18 17.78
N VAL A 177 5.21 -8.38 18.09
CA VAL A 177 3.86 -8.80 17.71
C VAL A 177 2.82 -7.93 18.41
N ALA A 178 2.95 -7.64 19.71
CA ALA A 178 2.00 -6.81 20.44
C ALA A 178 1.87 -5.41 19.82
N LYS A 179 3.01 -4.77 19.50
CA LYS A 179 3.03 -3.45 18.83
C LYS A 179 2.38 -3.53 17.44
N GLU A 180 2.76 -4.52 16.64
CA GLU A 180 2.27 -4.66 15.27
C GLU A 180 0.77 -4.99 15.22
N ARG A 181 0.28 -5.83 16.13
CA ARG A 181 -1.15 -6.10 16.29
C ARG A 181 -1.94 -4.83 16.58
N ALA A 182 -1.49 -4.02 17.54
CA ALA A 182 -2.17 -2.77 17.89
C ALA A 182 -2.25 -1.80 16.69
N ARG A 183 -1.18 -1.72 15.89
CA ARG A 183 -1.15 -0.95 14.65
C ARG A 183 -2.19 -1.45 13.64
N MET A 184 -2.21 -2.76 13.40
CA MET A 184 -3.08 -3.40 12.41
C MET A 184 -4.56 -3.33 12.81
N GLU A 185 -4.88 -3.60 14.07
CA GLU A 185 -6.25 -3.49 14.61
C GLU A 185 -6.80 -2.07 14.45
N ALA A 186 -6.00 -1.05 14.76
CA ALA A 186 -6.38 0.35 14.58
C ALA A 186 -6.67 0.69 13.11
N MET A 187 -5.81 0.25 12.17
CA MET A 187 -6.00 0.49 10.74
C MET A 187 -7.23 -0.24 10.17
N LEU A 188 -7.44 -1.50 10.55
CA LEU A 188 -8.58 -2.28 10.09
C LEU A 188 -9.90 -1.72 10.63
N THR A 189 -9.92 -1.29 11.89
CA THR A 189 -11.10 -0.64 12.50
C THR A 189 -11.40 0.71 11.82
N ALA A 190 -10.37 1.52 11.55
CA ALA A 190 -10.53 2.81 10.87
C ALA A 190 -10.95 2.69 9.39
N SER A 191 -10.79 1.50 8.81
CA SER A 191 -11.19 1.16 7.43
C SER A 191 -12.63 0.62 7.34
N GLN A 192 -13.31 0.36 8.46
CA GLN A 192 -14.72 -0.01 8.44
C GLN A 192 -15.59 1.24 8.16
N PRO A 193 -16.66 1.11 7.34
CA PRO A 193 -17.60 2.20 7.16
C PRO A 193 -18.21 2.57 8.51
N THR A 194 -18.21 3.87 8.84
CA THR A 194 -18.89 4.36 10.04
C THR A 194 -20.36 3.96 9.94
N PRO A 195 -20.95 3.29 10.95
CA PRO A 195 -22.38 3.01 10.91
C PRO A 195 -23.12 4.34 10.75
N ARG A 196 -23.90 4.45 9.67
CA ARG A 196 -24.82 5.57 9.43
C ARG A 196 -26.04 5.44 10.31
#